data_AF-A0A1G0GPI7-F1
#
_entry.id   AF-A0A1G0GPI7-F1
#
_cell.length_a   1.000
_cell.length_b   1.000
_cell.length_c   1.000
_cell.angle_alpha   90.00
_cell.angle_beta   90.00
_cell.angle_gamma   90.00
#
_symmetry.space_group_name_H-M   'P 1'
#
loop_
_entity.id
_entity.type
_entity.pdbx_description
1 polymer ?
#
loop_
_entity_poly.entity_id
_entity_poly.type
_entity_poly.pdbx_seq_one_letter_code
_entity_poly.pdbx_strand_id
1 'polypeptide(L)' 'MAKAGSREKVQLRSTGKSKSGKDTGYYKTLSVNKRAEEKLELMKYDPRAYNPETKKVGMRVLFKQKKLPKSS' A
#
# COMPACT_ATOMS: atom_id res chain seq x y z
N MET A 1 -28.05 15.34 11.51
CA MET A 1 -27.26 14.10 11.32
C MET A 1 -26.06 14.39 10.40
N ALA A 2 -24.92 14.81 10.95
CA ALA A 2 -23.73 15.10 10.14
C ALA A 2 -22.97 13.81 9.84
N LYS A 3 -23.31 13.09 8.75
CA LYS A 3 -22.50 11.96 8.28
C LYS A 3 -21.31 12.50 7.49
N ALA A 4 -20.45 13.29 8.14
CA ALA A 4 -19.22 13.81 7.58
C ALA A 4 -18.15 12.71 7.54
N GLY A 5 -18.40 11.66 6.76
CA GLY A 5 -17.42 10.65 6.41
C GLY A 5 -16.46 11.20 5.34
N SER A 6 -15.68 12.23 5.70
CA SER A 6 -14.64 12.81 4.85
C SER A 6 -13.48 11.85 4.63
N ARG A 7 -13.44 10.69 5.30
CA ARG A 7 -12.41 9.67 5.14
C ARG A 7 -12.87 8.51 4.24
N GLU A 8 -12.04 8.14 3.28
CA GLU A 8 -12.20 6.98 2.41
C GLU A 8 -11.17 5.91 2.77
N LYS A 9 -11.58 4.64 2.77
CA LYS A 9 -10.62 3.53 2.88
C LYS A 9 -9.96 3.34 1.52
N VAL A 10 -8.63 3.26 1.53
CA VAL A 10 -7.83 3.03 0.34
C VAL A 10 -6.87 1.88 0.58
N GLN A 11 -6.52 1.17 -0.49
CA GLN A 11 -5.56 0.09 -0.45
C GLN A 11 -4.19 0.61 -0.85
N LEU A 12 -3.22 0.54 0.04
CA LEU A 12 -1.81 0.77 -0.25
C LEU A 12 -1.18 -0.53 -0.68
N ARG A 13 -0.82 -0.65 -1.96
CA ARG A 13 -0.17 -1.85 -2.50
C ARG A 13 1.34 -1.67 -2.46
N SER A 14 2.02 -2.67 -1.91
CA SER A 14 3.48 -2.74 -1.87
C SER A 14 4.04 -2.78 -3.29
N THR A 15 5.12 -2.03 -3.54
CA THR A 15 5.95 -2.15 -4.74
C THR A 15 7.09 -3.16 -4.56
N GLY A 16 7.12 -3.87 -3.43
CA GLY A 16 8.12 -4.89 -3.15
C GLY A 16 8.03 -6.06 -4.13
N LYS A 17 9.19 -6.57 -4.53
CA LYS A 17 9.32 -7.79 -5.32
C LYS A 17 9.81 -8.93 -4.43
N SER A 18 9.32 -10.13 -4.70
CA SER A 18 9.81 -11.37 -4.12
C SER A 18 11.15 -11.78 -4.74
N LYS A 19 11.78 -12.84 -4.18
CA LYS A 19 13.06 -13.37 -4.68
C LYS A 19 13.01 -13.78 -6.16
N SER A 20 11.84 -14.18 -6.65
CA SER A 20 11.61 -14.56 -8.05
C SER A 20 11.25 -13.37 -8.95
N GLY A 21 11.33 -12.13 -8.44
CA GLY A 21 11.02 -10.92 -9.21
C GLY A 21 9.52 -10.60 -9.36
N LYS A 22 8.64 -11.45 -8.83
CA LYS A 22 7.18 -11.22 -8.83
C LYS A 22 6.78 -10.24 -7.72
N ASP A 23 5.75 -9.43 -7.95
CA ASP A 23 5.18 -8.56 -6.92
C ASP A 23 4.75 -9.38 -5.69
N THR A 24 5.04 -8.87 -4.48
CA THR A 24 4.66 -9.57 -3.24
C THR A 24 3.15 -9.65 -3.03
N GLY A 25 2.39 -8.79 -3.72
CA GLY A 25 0.96 -8.64 -3.55
C GLY A 25 0.56 -8.12 -2.16
N TYR A 26 1.53 -7.75 -1.33
CA TYR A 26 1.26 -7.28 0.02
C TYR A 26 0.58 -5.92 -0.04
N TYR A 27 -0.46 -5.74 0.76
CA TYR A 27 -1.18 -4.49 0.83
C TYR A 27 -1.57 -4.16 2.26
N LYS A 28 -1.75 -2.87 2.52
CA LYS A 28 -2.32 -2.37 3.76
C LYS A 28 -3.51 -1.49 3.44
N THR A 29 -4.52 -1.48 4.29
CA THR A 29 -5.64 -0.55 4.16
C THR A 29 -5.41 0.64 5.07
N LEU A 30 -5.64 1.85 4.58
CA LEU A 30 -5.62 3.07 5.38
C LEU A 30 -6.88 3.90 5.10
N SER A 31 -7.27 4.69 6.07
CA SER A 31 -8.30 5.71 5.92
C SER A 31 -7.62 7.04 5.57
N VAL A 32 -7.84 7.55 4.37
CA VAL A 32 -7.33 8.85 3.92
C VAL A 32 -8.46 9.85 3.83
N ASN A 33 -8.17 11.14 3.93
CA ASN A 33 -9.17 12.18 3.70
C ASN A 33 -9.49 12.25 2.20
N LYS A 34 -10.76 12.25 1.82
CA LYS A 34 -11.27 12.38 0.45
C LYS A 34 -10.84 13.69 -0.21
N ARG A 35 -10.55 14.71 0.60
CA ARG A 35 -10.04 16.01 0.14
C ARG A 35 -8.54 16.00 -0.18
N ALA A 36 -7.82 14.91 0.12
CA ALA A 36 -6.44 14.79 -0.31
C ALA A 36 -6.43 14.53 -1.82
N GLU A 37 -5.97 15.52 -2.59
CA GLU A 37 -5.87 15.45 -4.05
C GLU A 37 -4.72 14.54 -4.50
N GLU A 38 -3.70 14.35 -3.66
CA GLU A 38 -2.52 13.59 -3.99
C GLU A 38 -2.65 12.10 -3.66
N LYS A 39 -2.13 11.25 -4.55
CA LYS A 39 -2.04 9.81 -4.33
C LYS A 39 -1.04 9.55 -3.20
N LEU A 40 -1.50 8.87 -2.15
CA LEU A 40 -0.66 8.56 -1.00
C LEU A 40 0.42 7.54 -1.39
N GLU A 41 1.68 7.96 -1.26
CA GLU A 41 2.85 7.08 -1.34
C GLU A 41 3.54 7.05 0.03
N LEU A 42 3.67 5.86 0.62
CA LEU A 42 4.28 5.72 1.94
C LEU A 42 5.36 4.65 1.92
N MET A 43 6.54 4.95 2.47
CA MET A 43 7.52 3.92 2.78
C MET A 43 7.08 3.13 4.00
N LYS A 44 6.81 1.83 3.81
CA LYS A 44 6.46 0.92 4.89
C LYS A 44 7.24 -0.39 4.76
N TYR A 45 7.30 -1.12 5.86
CA TYR A 45 7.88 -2.45 5.87
C TYR A 45 6.94 -3.45 5.18
N ASP A 46 7.47 -4.15 4.17
CA ASP A 46 6.86 -5.31 3.55
C ASP A 46 7.64 -6.57 3.99
N PRO A 47 7.04 -7.46 4.80
CA PRO A 47 7.70 -8.69 5.26
C PRO A 47 7.97 -9.69 4.13
N ARG A 48 7.32 -9.54 2.97
CA ARG A 48 7.44 -10.45 1.83
C ARG A 48 8.41 -9.92 0.76
N ALA A 49 8.82 -8.66 0.84
CA ALA A 49 9.74 -8.06 -0.13
C ALA A 49 11.14 -8.63 0.06
N TYR A 50 11.76 -9.10 -1.01
CA TYR A 50 13.11 -9.63 -1.00
C TYR A 50 14.12 -8.49 -1.09
N ASN A 51 15.02 -8.43 -0.11
CA ASN A 51 16.12 -7.48 -0.11
C ASN A 51 17.34 -8.10 -0.83
N PRO A 52 17.77 -7.55 -1.97
CA PRO A 52 18.93 -8.07 -2.70
C PRO A 52 20.25 -7.86 -1.97
N GLU A 53 20.37 -6.83 -1.12
CA GLU A 53 21.58 -6.50 -0.38
C GLU A 53 21.83 -7.49 0.77
N THR A 54 20.78 -7.74 1.57
CA THR A 54 20.88 -8.66 2.72
C THR A 54 20.57 -10.11 2.37
N LYS A 55 20.12 -10.37 1.13
CA LYS A 55 19.66 -11.67 0.61
C LYS A 55 18.54 -12.31 1.46
N LYS A 56 17.81 -11.49 2.22
CA LYS A 56 16.73 -11.91 3.13
C LYS A 56 15.38 -11.33 2.70
N VAL A 57 14.30 -11.95 3.18
CA VAL A 57 12.94 -11.41 3.05
C VAL A 57 12.69 -10.37 4.14
N GLY A 58 11.92 -9.34 3.80
CA GLY A 58 11.61 -8.22 4.67
C GLY A 58 12.45 -6.98 4.37
N MET A 59 11.85 -5.98 3.72
CA MET A 59 12.47 -4.65 3.55
C MET A 59 11.44 -3.54 3.56
N ARG A 60 11.90 -2.31 3.83
CA ARG A 60 11.10 -1.12 3.60
C ARG A 60 11.02 -0.86 2.11
N VAL A 61 9.79 -0.75 1.62
CA VAL A 61 9.48 -0.47 0.21
C VAL A 61 8.42 0.60 0.14
N LEU A 62 8.28 1.20 -1.03
CA LEU A 62 7.21 2.16 -1.28
C LEU A 62 5.88 1.41 -1.38
N PHE A 63 4.84 1.97 -0.78
CA PHE A 63 3.48 1.51 -0.96
C PHE A 63 2.72 2.60 -1.69
N LYS A 64 2.06 2.23 -2.78
CA LYS A 64 1.29 3.17 -3.61
C LYS A 64 -0.20 2.97 -3.40
N GLN A 65 -0.92 4.08 -3.30
CA GLN A 65 -2.37 4.06 -3.19
C GLN A 65 -3.02 3.51 -4.46
N LYS A 66 -3.85 2.50 -4.28
CA LYS A 66 -4.76 1.92 -5.26
C LYS A 66 -6.18 2.10 -4.75
N LYS A 67 -7.08 2.58 -5.60
CA LYS A 67 -8.51 2.65 -5.28
C LYS A 67 -9.02 1.24 -4.99
N LEU A 68 -9.82 1.11 -3.93
CA LEU A 68 -10.58 -0.11 -3.70
C LEU A 68 -11.57 -0.25 -4.87
N PRO A 69 -11.73 -1.45 -5.46
CA PRO A 69 -12.83 -1.67 -6.39
C PRO A 69 -14.14 -1.41 -5.64
N LYS A 70 -15.00 -0.53 -6.17
CA LYS A 70 -16.39 -0.47 -5.73
C LYS A 70 -17.03 -1.78 -6.19
N SER A 71 -17.46 -2.63 -5.27
CA SER A 71 -18.43 -3.67 -5.62
C SER A 71 -19.65 -2.97 -6.22
N SER A 72 -19.97 -3.30 -7.47
CA SER A 72 -21.28 -3.02 -8.06
C SER A 72 -22.34 -3.90 -7.43
#